data_AF-X0YCQ9-F1
#
_entry.id   AF-X0YCQ9-F1
#
_cell.length_a   1.000
_cell.length_b   1.000
_cell.length_c   1.000
_cell.angle_alpha   90.00
_cell.angle_beta   90.00
_cell.angle_gamma   90.00
#
_symmetry.space_group_name_H-M   'P 1'
#
loop_
_entity.id
_entity.type
_entity.pdbx_description
1 polymer ?
#
loop_
_entity_poly.entity_id
_entity_poly.type
_entity_poly.pdbx_seq_one_letter_code
_entity_poly.pdbx_strand_id
1 'polypeptide(L)'
;LIVEFTIGGLSGVTHAVAPSDTQQTDTYYIVAHFHYVIFGGGVLGLFAGIYYWWPKIFGKMLNETWGRWNFWVMIVGMNLAFGPMHIVGLQGQPRRMYVWTENRAGEGFFNLGFWNLVSTIGAFILGVGALLFLFNIFASRNNPPAPIDPWDARSLEWITESPPKEHNFDRIPAVNSLDEFFHRKYEDVGEGDQHDYRRVATGAEVIANEEAHADAHIHMPSPSYWPIVLAFSVPVLAYGVIYSSL
;
A
#
# COMPACT_ATOMS: atom_id res chain seq x y z
N LEU A 1 -8.04 4.51 -3.37
CA LEU A 1 -6.86 5.36 -3.62
C LEU A 1 -7.27 6.69 -4.26
N ILE A 2 -7.65 6.71 -5.54
CA ILE A 2 -7.92 7.97 -6.28
C ILE A 2 -8.94 8.87 -5.56
N VAL A 3 -10.10 8.34 -5.18
CA VAL A 3 -11.18 9.12 -4.54
C VAL A 3 -10.74 9.68 -3.18
N GLU A 4 -10.27 8.83 -2.27
CA GLU A 4 -9.80 9.24 -0.92
C GLU A 4 -8.67 10.27 -1.00
N PHE A 5 -7.68 10.04 -1.88
CA PHE A 5 -6.57 10.96 -2.07
C PHE A 5 -7.03 12.27 -2.67
N THR A 6 -8.05 12.27 -3.54
CA THR A 6 -8.64 13.50 -4.08
C THR A 6 -9.33 14.29 -2.97
N ILE A 7 -10.13 13.65 -2.12
CA ILE A 7 -10.77 14.31 -0.97
C ILE A 7 -9.71 14.91 -0.04
N GLY A 8 -8.69 14.14 0.31
CA GLY A 8 -7.56 14.62 1.11
C GLY A 8 -6.78 15.75 0.44
N GLY A 9 -6.50 15.64 -0.86
CA GLY A 9 -5.81 16.67 -1.62
C GLY A 9 -6.58 17.98 -1.63
N LEU A 10 -7.90 17.93 -1.86
CA LEU A 10 -8.78 19.11 -1.85
C LEU A 10 -8.83 19.79 -0.47
N SER A 11 -8.88 19.01 0.64
CA SER A 11 -8.77 19.58 1.99
C SER A 11 -7.36 20.08 2.32
N GLY A 12 -6.32 19.66 1.58
CA GLY A 12 -4.97 20.18 1.71
C GLY A 12 -4.78 21.54 1.04
N VAL A 13 -5.47 21.79 -0.07
CA VAL A 13 -5.41 23.10 -0.75
C VAL A 13 -5.91 24.22 0.16
N THR A 14 -6.90 23.97 1.01
CA THR A 14 -7.40 24.98 1.96
C THR A 14 -6.36 25.33 3.03
N HIS A 15 -5.53 24.37 3.46
CA HIS A 15 -4.40 24.63 4.37
C HIS A 15 -3.30 25.48 3.76
N ALA A 16 -3.14 25.47 2.43
CA ALA A 16 -2.16 26.33 1.76
C ALA A 16 -2.59 27.82 1.75
N VAL A 17 -3.85 28.11 2.10
CA VAL A 17 -4.40 29.47 2.13
C VAL A 17 -4.29 30.03 3.56
N ALA A 18 -3.35 30.95 3.79
CA ALA A 18 -3.01 31.43 5.14
C ALA A 18 -4.22 31.87 6.00
N PRO A 19 -5.21 32.64 5.50
CA PRO A 19 -6.41 32.96 6.29
C PRO A 19 -7.22 31.72 6.71
N SER A 20 -7.36 30.73 5.83
CA SER A 20 -8.06 29.48 6.14
C SER A 20 -7.27 28.66 7.17
N ASP A 21 -5.95 28.57 7.00
CA ASP A 21 -5.09 27.85 7.93
C ASP A 21 -5.14 28.47 9.33
N THR A 22 -5.21 29.80 9.47
CA THR A 22 -5.32 30.42 10.80
C THR A 22 -6.55 29.95 11.61
N GLN A 23 -7.63 29.51 10.94
CA GLN A 23 -8.81 28.93 11.59
C GLN A 23 -8.68 27.42 11.80
N GLN A 24 -8.07 26.70 10.86
CA GLN A 24 -8.02 25.24 10.83
C GLN A 24 -6.81 24.65 11.57
N THR A 25 -5.77 25.46 11.77
CA THR A 25 -4.53 25.02 12.39
C THR A 25 -4.78 24.50 13.80
N ASP A 26 -4.06 23.44 14.17
CA ASP A 26 -4.24 22.72 15.44
C ASP A 26 -5.66 22.21 15.74
N THR A 27 -6.56 22.13 14.75
CA THR A 27 -7.86 21.47 14.89
C THR A 27 -7.84 20.04 14.33
N TYR A 28 -8.94 19.31 14.55
CA TYR A 28 -9.19 18.02 13.91
C TYR A 28 -9.24 18.09 12.38
N TYR A 29 -9.36 19.28 11.77
CA TYR A 29 -9.39 19.42 10.31
C TYR A 29 -8.05 19.02 9.68
N ILE A 30 -6.91 19.47 10.26
CA ILE A 30 -5.56 19.02 9.83
C ILE A 30 -5.41 17.50 9.99
N VAL A 31 -5.95 16.95 11.09
CA VAL A 31 -5.89 15.51 11.36
C VAL A 31 -6.65 14.76 10.27
N ALA A 32 -7.85 15.21 9.93
CA ALA A 32 -8.67 14.63 8.87
C ALA A 32 -7.94 14.65 7.52
N HIS A 33 -7.47 15.84 7.10
CA HIS A 33 -6.73 16.03 5.86
C HIS A 33 -5.57 15.03 5.72
N PHE A 34 -4.68 15.00 6.70
CA PHE A 34 -3.47 14.19 6.63
C PHE A 34 -3.77 12.69 6.59
N HIS A 35 -4.79 12.23 7.33
CA HIS A 35 -5.21 10.83 7.29
C HIS A 35 -5.82 10.47 5.94
N TYR A 36 -6.62 11.34 5.31
CA TYR A 36 -7.12 11.08 3.96
C TYR A 36 -6.00 10.94 2.93
N VAL A 37 -4.95 11.76 3.02
CA VAL A 37 -3.80 11.69 2.10
C VAL A 37 -2.93 10.46 2.36
N ILE A 38 -2.51 10.22 3.62
CA ILE A 38 -1.64 9.08 3.94
C ILE A 38 -2.37 7.76 3.82
N PHE A 39 -3.58 7.66 4.34
CA PHE A 39 -4.32 6.41 4.26
C PHE A 39 -4.81 6.18 2.83
N GLY A 40 -5.46 7.19 2.25
CA GLY A 40 -6.01 7.14 0.90
C GLY A 40 -4.94 6.91 -0.16
N GLY A 41 -3.76 7.50 -0.01
CA GLY A 41 -2.61 7.32 -0.91
C GLY A 41 -1.69 6.17 -0.48
N GLY A 42 -0.94 6.39 0.60
CA GLY A 42 0.14 5.51 1.06
C GLY A 42 -0.34 4.15 1.55
N VAL A 43 -1.27 4.10 2.52
CA VAL A 43 -1.70 2.82 3.13
C VAL A 43 -2.47 1.97 2.13
N LEU A 44 -3.47 2.51 1.43
CA LEU A 44 -4.19 1.76 0.40
C LEU A 44 -3.27 1.35 -0.76
N GLY A 45 -2.27 2.18 -1.11
CA GLY A 45 -1.23 1.81 -2.09
C GLY A 45 -0.37 0.64 -1.62
N LEU A 46 0.01 0.62 -0.34
CA LEU A 46 0.70 -0.52 0.26
C LEU A 46 -0.15 -1.80 0.20
N PHE A 47 -1.43 -1.72 0.55
CA PHE A 47 -2.34 -2.87 0.41
C PHE A 47 -2.42 -3.34 -1.04
N ALA A 48 -2.59 -2.43 -2.01
CA ALA A 48 -2.61 -2.79 -3.43
C ALA A 48 -1.33 -3.50 -3.86
N GLY A 49 -0.16 -2.99 -3.45
CA GLY A 49 1.14 -3.63 -3.71
C GLY A 49 1.25 -5.00 -3.06
N ILE A 50 0.80 -5.15 -1.81
CA ILE A 50 0.80 -6.44 -1.13
C ILE A 50 -0.08 -7.43 -1.91
N TYR A 51 -1.34 -7.11 -2.22
CA TYR A 51 -2.21 -8.04 -2.96
C TYR A 51 -1.65 -8.39 -4.35
N TYR A 52 -1.02 -7.43 -5.03
CA TYR A 52 -0.44 -7.64 -6.35
C TYR A 52 0.83 -8.52 -6.32
N TRP A 53 1.78 -8.22 -5.44
CA TRP A 53 3.06 -8.95 -5.35
C TRP A 53 3.07 -10.13 -4.36
N TRP A 54 1.96 -10.39 -3.65
CA TRP A 54 1.86 -11.56 -2.75
C TRP A 54 2.25 -12.88 -3.44
N PRO A 55 1.77 -13.18 -4.66
CA PRO A 55 2.14 -14.41 -5.36
C PRO A 55 3.63 -14.46 -5.68
N LYS A 56 4.23 -13.31 -6.04
CA LYS A 56 5.64 -13.21 -6.36
C LYS A 56 6.52 -13.46 -5.14
N ILE A 57 6.11 -13.02 -3.95
CA ILE A 57 6.91 -13.18 -2.72
C ILE A 57 6.73 -14.57 -2.10
N PHE A 58 5.51 -15.10 -2.09
CA PHE A 58 5.17 -16.32 -1.32
C PHE A 58 4.78 -17.53 -2.19
N GLY A 59 4.71 -17.38 -3.51
CA GLY A 59 4.31 -18.45 -4.44
C GLY A 59 2.86 -18.91 -4.28
N LYS A 60 2.01 -18.14 -3.59
CA LYS A 60 0.61 -18.47 -3.30
C LYS A 60 -0.28 -17.25 -3.50
N MET A 61 -1.55 -17.45 -3.85
CA MET A 61 -2.52 -16.36 -3.97
C MET A 61 -3.15 -16.01 -2.62
N LEU A 62 -3.48 -14.74 -2.40
CA LEU A 62 -4.44 -14.35 -1.35
C LEU A 62 -5.86 -14.73 -1.81
N ASN A 63 -6.79 -14.89 -0.88
CA ASN A 63 -8.18 -15.15 -1.23
C ASN A 63 -8.87 -13.83 -1.65
N GLU A 64 -9.39 -13.80 -2.87
CA GLU A 64 -10.07 -12.64 -3.46
C GLU A 64 -11.35 -12.21 -2.73
N THR A 65 -12.11 -13.15 -2.18
CA THR A 65 -13.34 -12.83 -1.43
C THR A 65 -13.01 -12.10 -0.13
N TRP A 66 -12.02 -12.60 0.62
CA TRP A 66 -11.52 -11.92 1.81
C TRP A 66 -10.84 -10.58 1.48
N GLY A 67 -10.14 -10.51 0.35
CA GLY A 67 -9.55 -9.27 -0.16
C GLY A 67 -10.57 -8.18 -0.44
N ARG A 68 -11.67 -8.52 -1.13
CA ARG A 68 -12.78 -7.58 -1.38
C ARG A 68 -13.46 -7.11 -0.08
N TRP A 69 -13.68 -8.01 0.87
CA TRP A 69 -14.24 -7.62 2.18
C TRP A 69 -13.29 -6.71 2.95
N ASN A 70 -12.00 -7.05 3.01
CA ASN A 70 -10.97 -6.20 3.59
C ASN A 70 -10.98 -4.80 2.96
N PHE A 71 -11.00 -4.70 1.63
CA PHE A 71 -11.09 -3.42 0.92
C PHE A 71 -12.30 -2.59 1.36
N TRP A 72 -13.52 -3.15 1.32
CA TRP A 72 -14.73 -2.39 1.65
C TRP A 72 -14.80 -1.99 3.12
N VAL A 73 -14.41 -2.89 4.03
CA VAL A 73 -14.37 -2.59 5.48
C VAL A 73 -13.36 -1.48 5.75
N MET A 74 -12.19 -1.51 5.11
CA MET A 74 -11.17 -0.47 5.26
C MET A 74 -11.65 0.89 4.72
N ILE A 75 -12.31 0.92 3.56
CA ILE A 75 -12.84 2.16 2.97
C ILE A 75 -13.97 2.77 3.82
N VAL A 76 -14.92 1.95 4.26
CA VAL A 76 -16.02 2.41 5.12
C VAL A 76 -15.49 2.87 6.47
N GLY A 77 -14.60 2.08 7.09
CA GLY A 77 -13.95 2.44 8.35
C GLY A 77 -13.18 3.75 8.24
N MET A 78 -12.44 3.95 7.14
CA MET A 78 -11.67 5.18 6.89
C MET A 78 -12.57 6.42 6.86
N ASN A 79 -13.65 6.38 6.07
CA ASN A 79 -14.56 7.51 5.97
C ASN A 79 -15.32 7.77 7.27
N LEU A 80 -15.74 6.74 7.99
CA LEU A 80 -16.38 6.91 9.30
C LEU A 80 -15.40 7.43 10.34
N ALA A 81 -14.14 6.99 10.32
CA ALA A 81 -13.13 7.40 11.28
C ALA A 81 -12.71 8.86 11.09
N PHE A 82 -12.38 9.25 9.87
CA PHE A 82 -11.73 10.54 9.61
C PHE A 82 -12.63 11.54 8.89
N GLY A 83 -13.67 11.10 8.19
CA GLY A 83 -14.63 11.98 7.53
C GLY A 83 -15.28 12.98 8.51
N PRO A 84 -15.84 12.53 9.64
CA PRO A 84 -16.38 13.40 10.69
C PRO A 84 -15.38 14.41 11.23
N MET A 85 -14.07 14.11 11.21
CA MET A 85 -13.03 14.99 11.72
C MET A 85 -12.94 16.31 10.94
N HIS A 86 -13.30 16.33 9.66
CA HIS A 86 -13.42 17.58 8.90
C HIS A 86 -14.53 18.48 9.48
N ILE A 87 -15.66 17.90 9.89
CA ILE A 87 -16.79 18.65 10.46
C ILE A 87 -16.38 19.22 11.82
N VAL A 88 -15.97 18.36 12.75
CA VAL A 88 -15.62 18.81 14.12
C VAL A 88 -14.38 19.71 14.15
N GLY A 89 -13.47 19.55 13.19
CA GLY A 89 -12.34 20.45 12.99
C GLY A 89 -12.77 21.88 12.64
N LEU A 90 -13.71 22.03 11.69
CA LEU A 90 -14.28 23.35 11.35
C LEU A 90 -15.09 23.97 12.50
N GLN A 91 -15.62 23.15 13.40
CA GLN A 91 -16.27 23.61 14.64
C GLN A 91 -15.27 24.01 15.74
N GLY A 92 -13.97 23.87 15.48
CA GLY A 92 -12.91 24.29 16.38
C GLY A 92 -12.52 23.26 17.42
N GLN A 93 -12.83 21.96 17.24
CA GLN A 93 -12.29 20.92 18.12
C GLN A 93 -10.77 20.82 17.97
N PRO A 94 -9.98 21.15 19.02
CA PRO A 94 -8.52 21.10 18.93
C PRO A 94 -8.02 19.66 18.89
N ARG A 95 -6.91 19.42 18.17
CA ARG A 95 -6.19 18.15 18.23
C ARG A 95 -5.51 17.97 19.58
N ARG A 96 -5.16 16.72 19.93
CA ARG A 96 -4.44 16.36 21.17
C ARG A 96 -5.18 16.69 22.48
N MET A 97 -6.50 16.81 22.41
CA MET A 97 -7.38 16.92 23.58
C MET A 97 -7.89 15.53 23.95
N TYR A 98 -7.65 15.09 25.19
CA TYR A 98 -8.14 13.80 25.68
C TYR A 98 -9.63 13.84 26.05
N VAL A 99 -10.16 15.03 26.39
CA VAL A 99 -11.57 15.25 26.73
C VAL A 99 -12.02 16.60 26.19
N TRP A 100 -13.28 16.68 25.76
CA TRP A 100 -13.97 17.93 25.43
C TRP A 100 -15.04 18.22 26.48
N THR A 101 -15.33 19.50 26.73
CA THR A 101 -16.30 19.92 27.75
C THR A 101 -17.70 19.97 27.17
N GLU A 102 -18.74 19.68 27.96
CA GLU A 102 -20.15 19.80 27.54
C GLU A 102 -20.48 21.21 27.00
N ASN A 103 -19.89 22.27 27.58
CA ASN A 103 -20.03 23.65 27.11
C ASN A 103 -19.55 23.88 25.67
N ARG A 104 -18.72 22.99 25.13
CA ARG A 104 -18.19 23.05 23.75
C ARG A 104 -18.81 21.98 22.85
N ALA A 105 -19.72 21.16 23.37
CA ALA A 105 -20.26 20.02 22.67
C ALA A 105 -21.05 20.41 21.43
N GLY A 106 -21.66 21.60 21.40
CA GLY A 106 -22.65 21.95 20.38
C GLY A 106 -23.93 21.11 20.50
N GLU A 107 -24.88 21.32 19.59
CA GLU A 107 -26.21 20.71 19.65
C GLU A 107 -26.57 19.99 18.34
N GLY A 108 -27.48 19.02 18.44
CA GLY A 108 -28.03 18.29 17.29
C GLY A 108 -26.98 17.57 16.44
N PHE A 109 -27.08 17.71 15.11
CA PHE A 109 -26.15 17.11 14.15
C PHE A 109 -24.71 17.63 14.29
N PHE A 110 -24.53 18.80 14.90
CA PHE A 110 -23.24 19.46 15.09
C PHE A 110 -22.66 19.18 16.47
N ASN A 111 -23.15 18.14 17.15
CA ASN A 111 -22.62 17.74 18.45
C ASN A 111 -21.27 17.03 18.30
N LEU A 112 -20.24 17.51 18.99
CA LEU A 112 -18.90 16.92 19.02
C LEU A 112 -18.94 15.48 19.53
N GLY A 113 -19.73 15.20 20.56
CA GLY A 113 -19.83 13.86 21.12
C GLY A 113 -20.37 12.82 20.13
N PHE A 114 -21.40 13.19 19.38
CA PHE A 114 -21.93 12.36 18.31
C PHE A 114 -20.86 12.03 17.27
N TRP A 115 -20.16 13.03 16.72
CA TRP A 115 -19.16 12.79 15.68
C TRP A 115 -17.90 12.09 16.17
N ASN A 116 -17.46 12.36 17.40
CA ASN A 116 -16.35 11.61 18.00
C ASN A 116 -16.73 10.15 18.24
N LEU A 117 -17.99 9.85 18.59
CA LEU A 117 -18.47 8.47 18.68
C LEU A 117 -18.48 7.79 17.31
N VAL A 118 -18.99 8.43 16.27
CA VAL A 118 -18.96 7.92 14.88
C VAL A 118 -17.51 7.65 14.44
N SER A 119 -16.62 8.61 14.70
CA SER A 119 -15.18 8.49 14.43
C SER A 119 -14.56 7.30 15.14
N THR A 120 -14.90 7.09 16.41
CA THR A 120 -14.44 5.95 17.21
C THR A 120 -14.94 4.63 16.64
N ILE A 121 -16.22 4.54 16.27
CA ILE A 121 -16.78 3.35 15.62
C ILE A 121 -16.04 3.05 14.30
N GLY A 122 -15.79 4.08 13.48
CA GLY A 122 -15.00 3.96 12.26
C GLY A 122 -13.58 3.40 12.52
N ALA A 123 -12.92 3.87 13.59
CA ALA A 123 -11.61 3.38 13.97
C ALA A 123 -11.62 1.88 14.37
N PHE A 124 -12.66 1.42 15.08
CA PHE A 124 -12.82 -0.02 15.36
C PHE A 124 -13.10 -0.83 14.08
N ILE A 125 -13.88 -0.30 13.14
CA ILE A 125 -14.13 -0.93 11.84
C ILE A 125 -12.81 -1.08 11.06
N LEU A 126 -11.93 -0.06 11.08
CA LEU A 126 -10.58 -0.17 10.51
C LEU A 126 -9.77 -1.29 11.18
N GLY A 127 -9.85 -1.42 12.50
CA GLY A 127 -9.24 -2.53 13.24
C GLY A 127 -9.73 -3.90 12.75
N VAL A 128 -11.03 -4.06 12.55
CA VAL A 128 -11.62 -5.28 11.95
C VAL A 128 -11.11 -5.50 10.53
N GLY A 129 -11.01 -4.45 9.72
CA GLY A 129 -10.43 -4.51 8.37
C GLY A 129 -9.00 -5.04 8.39
N ALA A 130 -8.15 -4.55 9.29
CA ALA A 130 -6.79 -5.05 9.47
C ALA A 130 -6.76 -6.52 9.91
N LEU A 131 -7.64 -6.95 10.81
CA LEU A 131 -7.76 -8.35 11.23
C LEU A 131 -8.19 -9.27 10.07
N LEU A 132 -9.12 -8.84 9.21
CA LEU A 132 -9.52 -9.59 8.02
C LEU A 132 -8.33 -9.80 7.08
N PHE A 133 -7.46 -8.80 6.93
CA PHE A 133 -6.24 -8.92 6.13
C PHE A 133 -5.24 -9.90 6.75
N LEU A 134 -4.97 -9.80 8.06
CA LEU A 134 -4.09 -10.74 8.75
C LEU A 134 -4.61 -12.18 8.67
N PHE A 135 -5.92 -12.35 8.77
CA PHE A 135 -6.56 -13.65 8.56
C PHE A 135 -6.35 -14.16 7.13
N ASN A 136 -6.50 -13.31 6.10
CA ASN A 136 -6.27 -13.68 4.71
C ASN A 136 -4.80 -14.11 4.47
N ILE A 137 -3.84 -13.37 5.04
CA ILE A 137 -2.42 -13.77 5.03
C ILE A 137 -2.24 -15.14 5.66
N PHE A 138 -2.79 -15.36 6.85
CA PHE A 138 -2.64 -16.63 7.55
C PHE A 138 -3.26 -17.80 6.75
N ALA A 139 -4.46 -17.61 6.21
CA ALA A 139 -5.16 -18.60 5.40
C ALA A 139 -4.41 -18.93 4.09
N SER A 140 -3.71 -17.95 3.50
CA SER A 140 -2.98 -18.13 2.24
C SER A 140 -1.90 -19.21 2.29
N ARG A 141 -1.39 -19.54 3.48
CA ARG A 141 -0.41 -20.62 3.69
C ARG A 141 -0.93 -21.98 3.24
N ASN A 142 -2.25 -22.18 3.23
CA ASN A 142 -2.89 -23.42 2.81
C ASN A 142 -3.41 -23.38 1.36
N ASN A 143 -3.26 -22.26 0.66
CA ASN A 143 -3.70 -22.15 -0.73
C ASN A 143 -2.77 -22.94 -1.67
N PRO A 144 -3.30 -23.38 -2.84
CA PRO A 144 -2.47 -24.00 -3.87
C PRO A 144 -1.40 -23.02 -4.39
N PRO A 145 -0.34 -23.54 -5.04
CA PRO A 145 0.65 -22.71 -5.71
C PRO A 145 -0.01 -21.71 -6.66
N ALA A 146 0.53 -20.49 -6.69
CA ALA A 146 0.08 -19.47 -7.62
C ALA A 146 0.39 -19.88 -9.07
N PRO A 147 -0.45 -19.48 -10.04
CA PRO A 147 -0.08 -19.53 -11.44
C PRO A 147 1.24 -18.78 -11.70
N ILE A 148 1.99 -19.19 -12.73
CA ILE A 148 3.25 -18.55 -13.12
C ILE A 148 3.06 -17.05 -13.39
N ASP A 149 2.01 -16.71 -14.13
CA ASP A 149 1.61 -15.35 -14.46
C ASP A 149 0.14 -15.14 -14.04
N PRO A 150 -0.12 -14.82 -12.75
CA PRO A 150 -1.47 -14.79 -12.21
C PRO A 150 -2.30 -13.60 -12.71
N TRP A 151 -1.65 -12.55 -13.20
CA TRP A 151 -2.27 -11.27 -13.55
C TRP A 151 -2.21 -10.93 -15.04
N ASP A 152 -1.67 -11.82 -15.88
CA ASP A 152 -1.25 -11.50 -17.25
C ASP A 152 -0.38 -10.22 -17.28
N ALA A 153 0.62 -10.19 -16.42
CA ALA A 153 1.38 -8.98 -16.12
C ALA A 153 2.27 -8.52 -17.29
N ARG A 154 2.81 -7.30 -17.20
CA ARG A 154 3.48 -6.64 -18.33
C ARG A 154 4.97 -6.39 -18.14
N SER A 155 5.41 -6.36 -16.89
CA SER A 155 6.75 -5.95 -16.46
C SER A 155 7.66 -7.12 -16.14
N LEU A 156 8.97 -6.85 -16.05
CA LEU A 156 10.03 -7.85 -15.95
C LEU A 156 9.98 -8.73 -14.70
N GLU A 157 9.44 -8.25 -13.58
CA GLU A 157 9.39 -9.04 -12.35
C GLU A 157 8.53 -10.31 -12.52
N TRP A 158 7.70 -10.37 -13.56
CA TRP A 158 6.86 -11.52 -13.89
C TRP A 158 7.48 -12.47 -14.92
N ILE A 159 8.68 -12.15 -15.45
CA ILE A 159 9.48 -13.07 -16.29
C ILE A 159 10.32 -14.05 -15.46
N THR A 160 10.04 -14.15 -14.17
CA THR A 160 10.72 -15.08 -13.25
C THR A 160 9.69 -15.98 -12.59
N GLU A 161 10.16 -17.07 -11.99
CA GLU A 161 9.35 -17.89 -11.13
C GLU A 161 8.81 -17.12 -9.91
N SER A 162 7.87 -17.74 -9.19
CA SER A 162 7.21 -17.18 -8.01
C SER A 162 7.23 -18.20 -6.87
N PRO A 163 8.13 -18.07 -5.86
CA PRO A 163 9.11 -17.00 -5.69
C PRO A 163 10.29 -17.06 -6.69
N PRO A 164 11.00 -15.95 -6.95
CA PRO A 164 12.16 -15.93 -7.83
C PRO A 164 13.32 -16.78 -7.29
N LYS A 165 14.16 -17.28 -8.22
CA LYS A 165 15.47 -17.87 -7.90
C LYS A 165 16.38 -16.84 -7.22
N GLU A 166 17.41 -17.29 -6.50
CA GLU A 166 18.32 -16.39 -5.79
C GLU A 166 18.99 -15.35 -6.70
N HIS A 167 19.29 -15.72 -7.93
CA HIS A 167 19.87 -14.85 -8.96
C HIS A 167 18.84 -14.06 -9.79
N ASN A 168 17.55 -14.15 -9.46
CA ASN A 168 16.40 -13.56 -10.16
C ASN A 168 16.23 -14.01 -11.62
N PHE A 169 17.11 -13.59 -12.52
CA PHE A 169 17.02 -13.85 -13.97
C PHE A 169 18.16 -14.77 -14.42
N ASP A 170 17.83 -15.83 -15.15
CA ASP A 170 18.81 -16.81 -15.64
C ASP A 170 19.79 -16.24 -16.69
N ARG A 171 19.41 -15.15 -17.35
CA ARG A 171 20.27 -14.29 -18.19
C ARG A 171 19.83 -12.83 -18.05
N ILE A 172 20.68 -11.89 -18.43
CA ILE A 172 20.28 -10.47 -18.46
C ILE A 172 19.22 -10.27 -19.56
N PRO A 173 17.97 -9.87 -19.23
CA PRO A 173 16.94 -9.70 -20.23
C PRO A 173 17.23 -8.47 -21.11
N ALA A 174 17.20 -8.65 -22.43
CA ALA A 174 17.22 -7.53 -23.37
C ALA A 174 15.86 -6.81 -23.35
N VAL A 175 15.85 -5.51 -23.07
CA VAL A 175 14.63 -4.70 -22.94
C VAL A 175 14.54 -3.75 -24.13
N ASN A 176 13.49 -3.89 -24.94
CA ASN A 176 13.25 -3.05 -26.12
C ASN A 176 12.02 -2.14 -25.96
N SER A 177 11.21 -2.39 -24.94
CA SER A 177 9.94 -1.68 -24.69
C SER A 177 9.70 -1.48 -23.20
N LEU A 178 8.80 -0.57 -22.84
CA LEU A 178 8.42 -0.34 -21.43
C LEU A 178 7.79 -1.59 -20.80
N ASP A 179 6.94 -2.29 -21.57
CA ASP A 179 6.18 -3.46 -21.15
C ASP A 179 6.79 -4.74 -21.75
N GLU A 180 8.06 -4.99 -21.46
CA GLU A 180 8.86 -6.05 -22.11
C GLU A 180 8.23 -7.45 -21.97
N PHE A 181 7.71 -7.81 -20.80
CA PHE A 181 7.08 -9.13 -20.61
C PHE A 181 5.75 -9.24 -21.37
N PHE A 182 5.03 -8.13 -21.56
CA PHE A 182 3.85 -8.10 -22.42
C PHE A 182 4.23 -8.36 -23.88
N HIS A 183 5.22 -7.66 -24.43
CA HIS A 183 5.65 -7.82 -25.83
C HIS A 183 6.31 -9.16 -26.14
N ARG A 184 6.77 -9.91 -25.12
CA ARG A 184 7.19 -11.31 -25.28
C ARG A 184 6.04 -12.29 -25.36
N LYS A 185 4.89 -11.95 -24.77
CA LYS A 185 3.66 -12.77 -24.80
C LYS A 185 2.73 -12.40 -25.96
N TYR A 186 2.75 -11.15 -26.39
CA TYR A 186 1.84 -10.59 -27.38
C TYR A 186 2.61 -9.89 -28.50
N GLU A 187 2.23 -10.20 -29.73
CA GLU A 187 2.73 -9.56 -30.95
C GLU A 187 1.68 -8.56 -31.44
N ASP A 188 2.12 -7.37 -31.84
CA ASP A 188 1.25 -6.39 -32.51
C ASP A 188 1.12 -6.77 -33.99
N VAL A 189 -0.10 -7.13 -34.37
CA VAL A 189 -0.48 -7.53 -35.73
C VAL A 189 -1.34 -6.46 -36.42
N GLY A 190 -1.46 -5.28 -35.81
CA GLY A 190 -2.22 -4.17 -36.36
C GLY A 190 -1.55 -3.55 -37.59
N GLU A 191 -2.37 -3.01 -38.50
CA GLU A 191 -1.90 -2.29 -39.69
C GLU A 191 -2.03 -0.77 -39.51
N GLY A 192 -0.98 -0.03 -39.87
CA GLY A 192 -0.95 1.43 -39.78
C GLY A 192 -0.90 1.92 -38.33
N ASP A 193 -1.83 2.80 -37.94
CA ASP A 193 -1.96 3.35 -36.58
C ASP A 193 -2.90 2.51 -35.68
N GLN A 194 -3.43 1.39 -36.18
CA GLN A 194 -4.22 0.47 -35.36
C GLN A 194 -3.29 -0.53 -34.70
N HIS A 195 -3.42 -0.68 -33.38
CA HIS A 195 -2.74 -1.71 -32.60
C HIS A 195 -3.71 -2.87 -32.36
N ASP A 196 -3.31 -4.10 -32.71
CA ASP A 196 -4.06 -5.31 -32.40
C ASP A 196 -3.10 -6.37 -31.87
N TYR A 197 -3.32 -6.85 -30.64
CA TYR A 197 -2.36 -7.70 -29.95
C TYR A 197 -2.82 -9.15 -29.96
N ARG A 198 -2.05 -10.01 -30.63
CA ARG A 198 -2.27 -11.46 -30.64
C ARG A 198 -1.31 -12.14 -29.69
N ARG A 199 -1.83 -13.01 -28.81
CA ARG A 199 -0.99 -13.82 -27.92
C ARG A 199 -0.18 -14.83 -28.72
N VAL A 200 1.14 -14.74 -28.65
CA VAL A 200 2.10 -15.62 -29.34
C VAL A 200 2.81 -16.57 -28.37
N ALA A 201 2.87 -16.22 -27.09
CA ALA A 201 3.45 -17.06 -26.05
C ALA A 201 2.70 -16.92 -24.71
N THR A 202 2.81 -17.95 -23.88
CA THR A 202 2.41 -17.93 -22.48
C THR A 202 3.56 -17.47 -21.59
N GLY A 203 3.28 -16.97 -20.38
CA GLY A 203 4.34 -16.62 -19.44
C GLY A 203 5.25 -17.80 -19.11
N ALA A 204 4.70 -19.01 -19.06
CA ALA A 204 5.47 -20.24 -18.84
C ALA A 204 6.48 -20.51 -19.97
N GLU A 205 6.06 -20.34 -21.23
CA GLU A 205 6.94 -20.52 -22.40
C GLU A 205 8.04 -19.46 -22.44
N VAL A 206 7.73 -18.22 -22.07
CA VAL A 206 8.73 -17.14 -21.99
C VAL A 206 9.78 -17.47 -20.92
N ILE A 207 9.35 -17.87 -19.72
CA ILE A 207 10.29 -18.24 -18.64
C ILE A 207 11.14 -19.45 -19.04
N ALA A 208 10.52 -20.49 -19.61
CA ALA A 208 11.25 -21.66 -20.10
C ALA A 208 12.29 -21.30 -21.18
N ASN A 209 12.01 -20.28 -22.01
CA ASN A 209 12.98 -19.76 -22.97
C ASN A 209 14.17 -19.07 -22.28
N GLU A 210 13.93 -18.27 -21.24
CA GLU A 210 14.99 -17.64 -20.45
C GLU A 210 15.89 -18.69 -19.79
N GLU A 211 15.29 -19.74 -19.22
CA GLU A 211 16.02 -20.85 -18.60
C GLU A 211 16.86 -21.64 -19.59
N ALA A 212 16.34 -21.88 -20.80
CA ALA A 212 17.06 -22.61 -21.85
C ALA A 212 18.31 -21.85 -22.36
N HIS A 213 18.36 -20.54 -22.18
CA HIS A 213 19.45 -19.67 -22.61
C HIS A 213 20.17 -19.02 -21.42
N ALA A 214 20.18 -19.69 -20.26
CA ALA A 214 20.83 -19.20 -19.06
C ALA A 214 22.32 -18.90 -19.28
N ASP A 215 22.81 -17.84 -18.66
CA ASP A 215 24.22 -17.47 -18.68
C ASP A 215 25.05 -18.52 -17.94
N ALA A 216 26.21 -18.89 -18.50
CA ALA A 216 27.07 -19.94 -17.93
C ALA A 216 27.68 -19.56 -16.57
N HIS A 217 27.80 -18.27 -16.27
CA HIS A 217 28.39 -17.78 -15.03
C HIS A 217 27.58 -16.61 -14.47
N ILE A 218 27.02 -16.81 -13.28
CA ILE A 218 26.29 -15.79 -12.53
C ILE A 218 27.02 -15.54 -11.22
N HIS A 219 27.45 -14.29 -10.99
CA HIS A 219 28.14 -13.90 -9.78
C HIS A 219 27.15 -13.52 -8.65
N MET A 220 27.16 -14.28 -7.56
CA MET A 220 26.36 -14.01 -6.37
C MET A 220 27.21 -13.41 -5.25
N PRO A 221 26.80 -12.29 -4.61
CA PRO A 221 27.53 -11.73 -3.48
C PRO A 221 27.50 -12.70 -2.28
N SER A 222 28.63 -12.84 -1.59
CA SER A 222 28.69 -13.66 -0.37
C SER A 222 27.95 -12.97 0.79
N PRO A 223 27.27 -13.73 1.67
CA PRO A 223 26.63 -13.16 2.85
C PRO A 223 27.66 -12.54 3.81
N SER A 224 27.26 -11.48 4.52
CA SER A 224 28.10 -10.77 5.48
C SER A 224 27.36 -10.49 6.78
N TYR A 225 28.02 -10.75 7.92
CA TYR A 225 27.46 -10.50 9.24
C TYR A 225 27.67 -9.05 9.71
N TRP A 226 28.55 -8.28 9.07
CA TRP A 226 28.90 -6.92 9.49
C TRP A 226 27.72 -5.94 9.55
N PRO A 227 26.75 -5.96 8.61
CA PRO A 227 25.58 -5.10 8.71
C PRO A 227 24.77 -5.33 10.00
N ILE A 228 24.64 -6.58 10.45
CA ILE A 228 23.93 -6.93 11.69
C ILE A 228 24.70 -6.39 12.90
N VAL A 229 26.02 -6.59 12.94
CA VAL A 229 26.88 -6.09 14.03
C VAL A 229 26.78 -4.56 14.14
N LEU A 230 26.86 -3.84 13.01
CA LEU A 230 26.73 -2.40 12.97
C LEU A 230 25.33 -1.95 13.44
N ALA A 231 24.27 -2.61 12.96
CA ALA A 231 22.91 -2.32 13.38
C ALA A 231 22.70 -2.50 14.89
N PHE A 232 23.33 -3.49 15.52
CA PHE A 232 23.28 -3.67 16.99
C PHE A 232 24.09 -2.62 17.76
N SER A 233 25.16 -2.08 17.18
CA SER A 233 26.00 -1.08 17.87
C SER A 233 25.29 0.27 18.02
N VAL A 234 24.47 0.67 17.05
CA VAL A 234 23.81 1.99 17.03
C VAL A 234 22.85 2.19 18.21
N PRO A 235 21.95 1.26 18.55
CA PRO A 235 21.10 1.37 19.74
C PRO A 235 21.89 1.46 21.05
N VAL A 236 23.01 0.75 21.17
CA VAL A 236 23.86 0.79 22.37
C VAL A 236 24.49 2.19 22.52
N LEU A 237 25.00 2.76 21.42
CA LEU A 237 25.54 4.11 21.40
C LEU A 237 24.45 5.15 21.70
N ALA A 238 23.28 5.03 21.07
CA ALA A 238 22.14 5.91 21.31
C ALA A 238 21.67 5.83 22.78
N TYR A 239 21.61 4.62 23.35
CA TYR A 239 21.31 4.41 24.76
C TYR A 239 22.35 5.11 25.64
N GLY A 240 23.64 4.97 25.32
CA GLY A 240 24.71 5.73 25.96
C GLY A 240 24.43 7.23 25.92
N VAL A 241 24.24 7.82 24.75
CA VAL A 241 24.01 9.27 24.59
C VAL A 241 22.75 9.77 25.30
N ILE A 242 21.66 9.01 25.27
CA ILE A 242 20.37 9.42 25.87
C ILE A 242 20.42 9.34 27.40
N TYR A 243 21.08 8.31 27.96
CA TYR A 243 21.02 7.99 29.38
C TYR A 243 22.31 8.26 30.16
N SER A 244 23.44 8.49 29.48
CA SER A 244 24.64 9.01 30.15
C SER A 244 24.43 10.50 30.40
N SER A 245 24.33 10.87 31.67
CA SER A 245 24.50 12.26 32.10
C SER A 245 25.97 12.62 31.93
N LEU A 246 26.31 13.27 30.81
CA LEU A 246 27.42 14.19 30.78
C LEU A 246 27.03 15.47 31.54
#